data_AF-A0A351XDC4-F1
#
_entry.id   AF-A0A351XDC4-F1
#
_cell.length_a   1.000
_cell.length_b   1.000
_cell.length_c   1.000
_cell.angle_alpha   90.00
_cell.angle_beta   90.00
_cell.angle_gamma   90.00
#
_symmetry.space_group_name_H-M   'P 1'
#
loop_
_entity.id
_entity.type
_entity.pdbx_description
1 polymer ?
#
loop_
_entity_poly.entity_id
_entity_poly.type
_entity_poly.pdbx_seq_one_letter_code
_entity_poly.pdbx_strand_id
1 'polypeptide(L)'
;MRTPVLTLLGIICLAAAMSWARSARHRYRLLGRIDPETAPDAYTLAWSTFRKEFHSASLYGLLALASFVNAVTEGAWGALVFSLVAIPALVSTAWARHAVREARIARQSIDIERRAQEALEQEDLAPKAWAGRLAPEDLPEFSGFEVGRVYQAGTGLMAGDFFDVFKASPTRLAAVIGDVVGHGIEASITAFQAKYLLRTFLRQFRDPAQALEELNRQMSSVERS
;
A
#
# COMPACT_ATOMS: atom_id res chain seq x y z
N MET A 1 42.42 11.65 -43.15
CA MET A 1 42.06 11.81 -41.72
C MET A 1 40.60 11.50 -41.38
N ARG A 2 39.67 11.30 -42.34
CA ARG A 2 38.22 11.10 -42.06
C ARG A 2 37.83 9.66 -41.68
N THR A 3 38.54 8.65 -42.20
CA THR A 3 38.34 7.21 -41.94
C THR A 3 38.55 6.76 -40.48
N PRO A 4 39.58 7.21 -39.72
CA PRO A 4 39.72 6.80 -38.31
C PRO A 4 38.61 7.36 -37.40
N VAL A 5 38.00 8.49 -37.75
CA VAL A 5 36.93 9.10 -36.95
C VAL A 5 35.62 8.32 -37.10
N LEU A 6 35.28 7.89 -38.32
CA LEU A 6 34.06 7.13 -38.60
C LEU A 6 34.09 5.71 -38.01
N THR A 7 35.26 5.07 -38.05
CA THR A 7 35.45 3.75 -37.43
C THR A 7 35.29 3.81 -35.91
N LEU A 8 35.87 4.84 -35.27
CA LEU A 8 35.75 5.05 -33.82
C LEU A 8 34.29 5.35 -33.41
N LEU A 9 33.57 6.17 -34.19
CA LEU A 9 32.14 6.42 -33.99
C LEU A 9 31.31 5.14 -34.13
N GLY A 10 31.61 4.30 -35.13
CA GLY A 10 30.95 3.01 -35.34
C GLY A 10 31.12 2.06 -34.15
N ILE A 11 32.33 2.01 -33.55
CA ILE A 11 32.61 1.19 -32.36
C ILE A 11 31.81 1.68 -31.15
N ILE A 12 31.76 3.00 -30.91
CA ILE A 12 30.98 3.58 -29.80
C ILE A 12 29.48 3.27 -29.97
N CYS A 13 28.95 3.42 -31.18
CA CYS A 13 27.54 3.14 -31.47
C CYS A 13 27.23 1.64 -31.31
N LEU A 14 28.14 0.75 -31.73
CA LEU A 14 27.99 -0.68 -31.56
C LEU A 14 27.97 -1.07 -30.07
N ALA A 15 28.86 -0.48 -29.26
CA ALA A 15 28.89 -0.70 -27.82
C ALA A 15 27.58 -0.25 -27.14
N ALA A 16 27.07 0.93 -27.52
CA ALA A 16 25.77 1.42 -27.05
C ALA A 16 24.64 0.46 -27.46
N ALA A 17 24.59 0.04 -28.72
CA ALA A 17 23.58 -0.90 -29.23
C ALA A 17 23.58 -2.22 -28.45
N MET A 18 24.76 -2.78 -28.16
CA MET A 18 24.89 -4.03 -27.40
C MET A 18 24.43 -3.87 -25.95
N SER A 19 24.71 -2.74 -25.31
CA SER A 19 24.24 -2.43 -23.94
C SER A 19 22.71 -2.38 -23.88
N TRP A 20 22.10 -1.61 -24.78
CA TRP A 20 20.65 -1.49 -24.86
C TRP A 20 19.97 -2.82 -25.28
N ALA A 21 20.59 -3.60 -26.17
CA ALA A 21 20.07 -4.92 -26.56
C ALA A 21 20.12 -5.96 -25.44
N ARG A 22 21.10 -5.86 -24.52
CA ARG A 22 21.15 -6.69 -23.31
C ARG A 22 20.04 -6.30 -22.33
N SER A 23 19.85 -5.00 -22.11
CA SER A 23 18.78 -4.49 -21.25
C SER A 23 17.39 -4.86 -21.77
N ALA A 24 17.14 -4.67 -23.07
CA ALA A 24 15.90 -5.06 -23.73
C ALA A 24 15.64 -6.57 -23.60
N ARG A 25 16.66 -7.42 -23.80
CA ARG A 25 16.54 -8.88 -23.61
C ARG A 25 16.19 -9.27 -22.18
N HIS A 26 16.69 -8.54 -21.19
CA HIS A 26 16.35 -8.80 -19.80
C HIS A 26 14.88 -8.44 -19.53
N ARG A 27 14.41 -7.29 -20.01
CA ARG A 27 13.02 -6.82 -19.84
C ARG A 27 12.01 -7.66 -20.62
N TYR A 28 12.37 -8.17 -21.79
CA TYR A 28 11.53 -9.12 -22.54
C TYR A 28 11.25 -10.40 -21.75
N ARG A 29 12.26 -10.93 -21.05
CA ARG A 29 12.10 -12.12 -20.20
C ARG A 29 11.22 -11.85 -18.99
N LEU A 30 11.29 -10.65 -18.43
CA LEU A 30 10.41 -10.23 -17.34
C LEU A 30 8.97 -10.09 -17.81
N LEU A 31 8.76 -9.64 -19.05
CA LEU A 31 7.43 -9.52 -19.63
C LEU A 31 6.69 -10.86 -19.69
N GLY A 32 7.39 -11.95 -20.03
CA GLY A 32 6.83 -13.30 -20.06
C GLY A 32 6.48 -13.86 -18.67
N ARG A 33 6.81 -13.16 -17.58
CA ARG A 33 6.44 -13.53 -16.20
C ARG A 33 5.25 -12.74 -15.68
N ILE A 34 4.84 -11.68 -16.38
CA ILE A 34 3.71 -10.85 -15.98
C ILE A 34 2.51 -11.36 -16.76
N ASP A 35 1.54 -11.90 -16.04
CA ASP A 35 0.27 -12.31 -16.63
C ASP A 35 -0.60 -11.06 -16.89
N PRO A 36 -0.96 -10.77 -18.15
CA PRO A 36 -1.71 -9.57 -18.52
C PRO A 36 -3.14 -9.54 -17.96
N GLU A 37 -3.73 -10.69 -17.59
CA GLU A 37 -5.07 -10.73 -17.00
C GLU A 37 -5.06 -10.35 -15.51
N THR A 38 -4.00 -10.72 -14.79
CA THR A 38 -3.88 -10.45 -13.35
C THR A 38 -3.29 -9.07 -13.05
N ALA A 39 -2.40 -8.56 -13.89
CA ALA A 39 -1.71 -7.28 -13.68
C ALA A 39 -1.58 -6.47 -14.99
N PRO A 40 -2.70 -5.98 -15.56
CA PRO A 40 -2.72 -5.29 -16.85
C PRO A 40 -1.87 -4.02 -16.88
N ASP A 41 -1.86 -3.26 -15.77
CA ASP A 41 -1.08 -2.02 -15.66
C ASP A 41 0.43 -2.29 -15.56
N ALA A 42 0.83 -3.33 -14.83
CA ALA A 42 2.24 -3.75 -14.76
C ALA A 42 2.73 -4.25 -16.12
N TYR A 43 1.89 -4.99 -16.85
CA TYR A 43 2.20 -5.47 -18.19
C TYR A 43 2.36 -4.32 -19.19
N THR A 44 1.42 -3.35 -19.22
CA THR A 44 1.51 -2.19 -20.12
C THR A 44 2.74 -1.33 -19.84
N LEU A 45 3.09 -1.12 -18.56
CA LEU A 45 4.30 -0.42 -18.15
C LEU A 45 5.56 -1.18 -18.57
N ALA A 46 5.63 -2.49 -18.30
CA ALA A 46 6.78 -3.31 -18.69
C ALA A 46 6.96 -3.36 -20.22
N TRP A 47 5.85 -3.43 -20.96
CA TRP A 47 5.85 -3.49 -22.43
C TRP A 47 6.29 -2.17 -23.07
N SER A 48 5.77 -1.04 -22.57
CA SER A 48 6.20 0.28 -23.02
C SER A 48 7.70 0.48 -22.81
N THR A 49 8.22 -0.01 -21.68
CA THR A 49 9.62 0.14 -21.29
C THR A 49 10.53 -0.77 -22.14
N PHE A 50 10.16 -2.03 -22.34
CA PHE A 50 10.86 -2.94 -23.26
C PHE A 50 10.96 -2.35 -24.67
N ARG A 51 9.85 -1.83 -25.20
CA ARG A 51 9.77 -1.24 -26.54
C ARG A 51 10.70 -0.03 -26.69
N LYS A 52 10.83 0.83 -25.67
CA LYS A 52 11.75 1.98 -25.65
C LYS A 52 13.22 1.54 -25.73
N GLU A 53 13.59 0.50 -25.01
CA GLU A 53 14.98 -0.01 -25.03
C GLU A 53 15.32 -0.72 -26.34
N PHE A 54 14.37 -1.47 -26.90
CA PHE A 54 14.51 -2.11 -28.20
C PHE A 54 14.69 -1.08 -29.33
N HIS A 55 13.94 0.02 -29.29
CA HIS A 55 14.07 1.13 -30.24
C HIS A 55 15.47 1.76 -30.18
N SER A 56 15.95 2.04 -28.96
CA SER A 56 17.28 2.62 -28.74
C SER A 56 18.39 1.69 -29.24
N ALA A 57 18.29 0.39 -28.95
CA ALA A 57 19.24 -0.62 -29.44
C ALA A 57 19.27 -0.68 -30.98
N SER A 58 18.10 -0.62 -31.62
CA SER A 58 17.98 -0.65 -33.09
C SER A 58 18.59 0.59 -33.74
N LEU A 59 18.36 1.77 -33.16
CA LEU A 59 18.90 3.05 -33.66
C LEU A 59 20.42 3.07 -33.60
N TYR A 60 21.02 2.71 -32.45
CA TYR A 60 22.46 2.66 -32.31
C TYR A 60 23.10 1.56 -33.19
N GLY A 61 22.42 0.43 -33.37
CA GLY A 61 22.88 -0.65 -34.25
C GLY A 61 22.93 -0.22 -35.72
N LEU A 62 21.89 0.47 -36.19
CA LEU A 62 21.84 1.02 -37.55
C LEU A 62 22.89 2.12 -37.75
N LEU A 63 23.10 3.00 -36.78
CA LEU A 63 24.12 4.06 -36.83
C LEU A 63 25.55 3.47 -36.84
N ALA A 64 25.78 2.38 -36.09
CA ALA A 64 27.06 1.67 -36.11
C ALA A 64 27.35 1.05 -37.48
N LEU A 65 26.37 0.34 -38.05
CA LEU A 65 26.46 -0.26 -39.38
C LEU A 65 26.70 0.82 -40.45
N ALA A 66 25.94 1.91 -40.39
CA ALA A 66 26.08 3.06 -41.26
C ALA A 66 27.50 3.65 -41.23
N SER A 67 28.05 3.84 -40.03
CA SER A 67 29.39 4.40 -39.84
C SER A 67 30.48 3.47 -40.38
N PHE A 68 30.31 2.15 -40.23
CA PHE A 68 31.24 1.15 -40.76
C PHE A 68 31.22 1.09 -42.30
N VAL A 69 30.02 1.06 -42.91
CA VAL A 69 29.85 1.06 -44.37
C VAL A 69 30.46 2.32 -44.99
N ASN A 70 30.25 3.49 -44.37
CA ASN A 70 30.80 4.76 -44.83
C ASN A 70 32.32 4.89 -44.60
N ALA A 71 32.89 4.12 -43.65
CA ALA A 71 34.33 4.08 -43.45
C ALA A 71 35.05 3.21 -44.50
N VAL A 72 34.37 2.19 -45.05
CA VAL A 72 34.91 1.24 -46.03
C VAL A 72 34.65 1.69 -47.48
N THR A 73 33.58 2.45 -47.73
CA THR A 73 33.27 2.97 -49.06
C THR A 73 33.76 4.42 -49.18
N GLU A 74 34.69 4.72 -50.10
CA GLU A 74 35.13 6.10 -50.39
C GLU A 74 34.07 6.93 -51.16
N GLY A 75 32.78 6.57 -51.06
CA GLY A 75 31.75 6.95 -52.01
C GLY A 75 30.76 8.01 -51.52
N ALA A 76 30.32 8.86 -52.45
CA ALA A 76 29.28 9.89 -52.34
C ALA A 76 27.91 9.44 -51.76
N TRP A 77 27.74 8.13 -51.46
CA TRP A 77 26.54 7.52 -50.90
C TRP A 77 26.45 7.64 -49.37
N GLY A 78 27.49 8.14 -48.69
CA GLY A 78 27.47 8.36 -47.24
C GLY A 78 26.26 9.16 -46.75
N ALA A 79 25.87 10.19 -47.50
CA ALA A 79 24.70 11.01 -47.18
C ALA A 79 23.37 10.22 -47.19
N LEU A 80 23.21 9.22 -48.06
CA LEU A 80 22.03 8.36 -48.11
C LEU A 80 21.98 7.40 -46.91
N VAL A 81 23.15 6.90 -46.48
CA VAL A 81 23.26 6.06 -45.29
C VAL A 81 22.94 6.85 -44.01
N PHE A 82 23.42 8.10 -43.89
CA PHE A 82 23.04 9.00 -42.79
C PHE A 82 21.54 9.40 -42.84
N SER A 83 20.94 9.51 -44.03
CA SER A 83 19.51 9.80 -44.19
C SER A 83 18.64 8.63 -43.74
N LEU A 84 19.08 7.38 -43.95
CA LEU A 84 18.39 6.18 -43.45
C LEU A 84 18.36 6.14 -41.90
N VAL A 85 19.41 6.67 -41.25
CA VAL A 85 19.54 6.82 -39.80
C VAL A 85 18.65 7.93 -39.23
N ALA A 86 18.27 8.93 -40.03
CA ALA A 86 17.37 10.02 -39.59
C ALA A 86 15.92 9.54 -39.38
N ILE A 87 15.51 8.45 -40.02
CA ILE A 87 14.15 7.88 -39.91
C ILE A 87 13.86 7.41 -38.46
N PRO A 88 14.70 6.59 -37.81
CA PRO A 88 14.56 6.25 -36.39
C PRO A 88 14.56 7.43 -35.41
N ALA A 89 15.29 8.51 -35.72
CA ALA A 89 15.36 9.72 -34.91
C ALA A 89 14.07 10.56 -35.01
N LEU A 90 13.49 10.66 -36.22
CA LEU A 90 12.18 11.28 -36.45
C LEU A 90 11.05 10.49 -35.79
N VAL A 91 11.10 9.15 -35.86
CA VAL A 91 10.15 8.29 -35.13
C VAL A 91 10.30 8.48 -33.62
N SER A 92 11.54 8.54 -33.09
CA SER A 92 11.79 8.76 -31.66
C SER A 92 11.22 10.08 -31.15
N THR A 93 11.40 11.17 -31.90
CA THR A 93 10.91 12.51 -31.52
C THR A 93 9.38 12.63 -31.60
N ALA A 94 8.74 11.99 -32.57
CA ALA A 94 7.28 11.92 -32.64
C ALA A 94 6.68 11.15 -31.45
N TRP A 95 7.37 10.13 -30.96
CA TRP A 95 6.89 9.25 -29.89
C TRP A 95 7.17 9.79 -28.48
N ALA A 96 8.16 10.67 -28.32
CA ALA A 96 8.44 11.38 -27.06
C ALA A 96 7.20 12.15 -26.53
N ARG A 97 6.32 12.61 -27.43
CA ARG A 97 5.07 13.29 -27.07
C ARG A 97 4.05 12.37 -26.38
N HIS A 98 4.14 11.04 -26.55
CA HIS A 98 3.28 10.06 -25.87
C HIS A 98 3.83 9.58 -24.52
N ALA A 99 5.14 9.67 -24.29
CA ALA A 99 5.79 9.21 -23.05
C ALA A 99 5.35 10.00 -21.80
N VAL A 100 4.92 11.26 -21.96
CA VAL A 100 4.42 12.09 -20.84
C VAL A 100 3.09 11.56 -20.28
N ARG A 101 2.28 10.90 -21.12
CA ARG A 101 1.01 10.29 -20.70
C ARG A 101 1.23 9.05 -19.82
N GLU A 102 2.21 8.21 -20.18
CA GLU A 102 2.59 7.02 -19.40
C GLU A 102 3.19 7.39 -18.03
N ALA A 103 4.01 8.45 -17.96
CA ALA A 103 4.58 8.93 -16.69
C ALA A 103 3.51 9.47 -15.72
N ARG A 104 2.36 9.92 -16.23
CA ARG A 104 1.24 10.40 -15.40
C ARG A 104 0.48 9.24 -14.75
N ILE A 105 0.27 8.14 -15.48
CA ILE A 105 -0.40 6.94 -14.98
C ILE A 105 0.43 6.30 -13.86
N ALA A 106 1.75 6.19 -14.04
CA ALA A 106 2.66 5.65 -13.01
C ALA A 106 2.74 6.50 -11.73
N ARG A 107 2.47 7.82 -11.82
CA ARG A 107 2.37 8.68 -10.62
C ARG A 107 1.05 8.48 -9.89
N GLN A 108 -0.03 8.19 -10.61
CA GLN A 108 -1.35 7.98 -9.98
C GLN A 108 -1.40 6.68 -9.17
N SER A 109 -0.75 5.61 -9.62
CA SER A 109 -0.72 4.35 -8.87
C SER A 109 -0.02 4.49 -7.51
N ILE A 110 1.09 5.23 -7.45
CA ILE A 110 1.82 5.48 -6.20
C ILE A 110 0.96 6.29 -5.20
N ASP A 111 0.17 7.24 -5.69
CA ASP A 111 -0.67 8.08 -4.83
C ASP A 111 -1.89 7.32 -4.29
N ILE A 112 -2.45 6.39 -5.07
CA ILE A 112 -3.56 5.51 -4.64
C ILE A 112 -3.08 4.53 -3.56
N GLU A 113 -1.93 3.90 -3.78
CA GLU A 113 -1.39 2.92 -2.84
C GLU A 113 -0.99 3.57 -1.51
N ARG A 114 -0.39 4.77 -1.58
CA ARG A 114 -0.11 5.57 -0.40
C ARG A 114 -1.38 5.95 0.38
N ARG A 115 -2.43 6.41 -0.30
CA ARG A 115 -3.70 6.75 0.36
C ARG A 115 -4.40 5.53 0.96
N ALA A 116 -4.30 4.38 0.32
CA ALA A 116 -4.82 3.13 0.86
C ALA A 116 -4.07 2.73 2.15
N GLN A 117 -2.74 2.86 2.17
CA GLN A 117 -1.95 2.65 3.38
C GLN A 117 -2.30 3.65 4.49
N GLU A 118 -2.37 4.94 4.17
CA GLU A 118 -2.75 5.98 5.14
C GLU A 118 -4.17 5.75 5.71
N ALA A 119 -5.12 5.28 4.91
CA ALA A 119 -6.47 4.93 5.36
C ALA A 119 -6.46 3.72 6.31
N LEU A 120 -5.70 2.66 5.98
CA LEU A 120 -5.56 1.48 6.84
C LEU A 120 -4.87 1.81 8.17
N GLU A 121 -3.86 2.68 8.15
CA GLU A 121 -3.19 3.15 9.38
C GLU A 121 -4.14 3.98 10.27
N GLN A 122 -5.03 4.79 9.68
CA GLN A 122 -6.05 5.53 10.43
C GLN A 122 -7.11 4.61 11.05
N GLU A 123 -7.53 3.55 10.35
CA GLU A 123 -8.46 2.56 10.87
C GLU A 123 -7.90 1.79 12.08
N ASP A 124 -6.57 1.67 12.20
CA ASP A 124 -5.91 0.88 13.26
C ASP A 124 -5.70 1.66 14.58
N LEU A 125 -5.72 3.01 14.53
CA LEU A 125 -5.51 3.88 15.69
C LEU A 125 -6.75 4.04 16.57
N ALA A 126 -7.94 4.10 15.97
CA ALA A 126 -9.17 4.19 16.73
C ALA A 126 -9.35 2.95 17.63
N PRO A 127 -9.36 1.70 17.11
CA PRO A 127 -9.50 0.47 17.90
C PRO A 127 -8.59 0.42 19.13
N LYS A 128 -7.29 0.67 19.00
CA LYS A 128 -6.34 0.59 20.14
C LYS A 128 -6.72 1.54 21.28
N ALA A 129 -7.20 2.74 20.96
CA ALA A 129 -7.66 3.69 21.97
C ALA A 129 -8.95 3.24 22.69
N TRP A 130 -9.82 2.49 22.01
CA TRP A 130 -11.03 1.89 22.61
C TRP A 130 -10.68 0.71 23.53
N ALA A 131 -9.73 -0.15 23.15
CA ALA A 131 -9.28 -1.29 23.95
C ALA A 131 -8.81 -0.87 25.36
N GLY A 132 -7.98 0.17 25.44
CA GLY A 132 -7.48 0.69 26.73
C GLY A 132 -8.57 1.26 27.65
N ARG A 133 -9.76 1.59 27.10
CA ARG A 133 -10.91 2.05 27.91
C ARG A 133 -11.80 0.91 28.39
N LEU A 134 -11.78 -0.24 27.73
CA LEU A 134 -12.55 -1.43 28.11
C LEU A 134 -11.95 -2.12 29.33
N ALA A 135 -10.62 -2.13 29.42
CA ALA A 135 -9.84 -2.71 30.51
C ALA A 135 -8.86 -1.66 31.05
N PRO A 136 -9.23 -0.88 32.09
CA PRO A 136 -8.37 0.17 32.62
C PRO A 136 -7.02 -0.39 33.06
N GLU A 137 -5.93 0.26 32.65
CA GLU A 137 -4.59 -0.18 33.03
C GLU A 137 -4.27 0.08 34.51
N ASP A 138 -4.83 1.14 35.07
CA ASP A 138 -4.65 1.50 36.48
C ASP A 138 -5.99 1.43 37.21
N LEU A 139 -6.00 0.72 38.34
CA LEU A 139 -7.15 0.65 39.23
C LEU A 139 -6.91 1.55 40.44
N PRO A 140 -7.92 2.32 40.89
CA PRO A 140 -7.78 3.13 42.10
C PRO A 140 -7.57 2.24 43.32
N GLU A 141 -6.82 2.72 44.32
CA GLU A 141 -6.80 2.08 45.63
C GLU A 141 -8.15 2.27 46.34
N PHE A 142 -8.71 1.18 46.86
CA PHE A 142 -9.96 1.18 47.60
C PHE A 142 -9.69 0.78 49.04
N SER A 143 -9.83 1.72 49.98
CA SER A 143 -9.66 1.45 51.42
C SER A 143 -10.45 0.22 51.86
N GLY A 144 -9.76 -0.78 52.42
CA GLY A 144 -10.35 -2.04 52.87
C GLY A 144 -10.47 -3.15 51.82
N PHE A 145 -10.00 -2.92 50.58
CA PHE A 145 -10.00 -3.90 49.49
C PHE A 145 -8.63 -3.94 48.81
N GLU A 146 -8.11 -5.15 48.57
CA GLU A 146 -6.98 -5.38 47.68
C GLU A 146 -7.52 -5.77 46.31
N VAL A 147 -7.18 -5.01 45.26
CA VAL A 147 -7.68 -5.23 43.90
C VAL A 147 -6.51 -5.45 42.95
N GLY A 148 -6.45 -6.64 42.36
CA GLY A 148 -5.52 -6.98 41.29
C GLY A 148 -6.24 -7.14 39.95
N ARG A 149 -5.51 -6.99 38.84
CA ARG A 149 -6.01 -7.28 37.49
C ARG A 149 -5.05 -8.16 36.71
N VAL A 150 -5.60 -9.02 35.86
CA VAL A 150 -4.88 -9.70 34.78
C VAL A 150 -5.79 -9.61 33.56
N TYR A 151 -5.33 -8.91 32.52
CA TYR A 151 -6.05 -8.83 31.24
C TYR A 151 -5.10 -9.29 30.14
N GLN A 152 -5.45 -10.39 29.49
CA GLN A 152 -4.69 -10.96 28.39
C GLN A 152 -5.61 -11.06 27.17
N ALA A 153 -5.51 -10.07 26.27
CA ALA A 153 -6.25 -10.11 25.03
C ALA A 153 -5.81 -11.33 24.20
N GLY A 154 -6.76 -12.09 23.66
CA GLY A 154 -6.50 -13.11 22.64
C GLY A 154 -5.95 -12.46 21.35
N THR A 155 -5.41 -13.26 20.43
CA THR A 155 -4.86 -12.75 19.15
C THR A 155 -5.94 -12.00 18.34
N GLY A 156 -5.89 -10.67 18.36
CA GLY A 156 -6.82 -9.76 17.70
C GLY A 156 -6.78 -8.37 18.35
N LEU A 157 -6.96 -7.29 17.58
CA LEU A 157 -6.82 -5.90 18.08
C LEU A 157 -7.86 -5.48 19.14
N MET A 158 -8.93 -6.26 19.35
CA MET A 158 -10.14 -5.87 20.07
C MET A 158 -10.83 -7.12 20.66
N ALA A 159 -10.77 -7.32 21.98
CA ALA A 159 -11.49 -8.40 22.67
C ALA A 159 -12.82 -7.90 23.23
N GLY A 160 -13.88 -8.71 23.13
CA GLY A 160 -15.21 -8.40 23.68
C GLY A 160 -15.25 -8.36 25.22
N ASP A 161 -14.22 -8.92 25.86
CA ASP A 161 -14.08 -8.94 27.31
C ASP A 161 -13.76 -7.56 27.88
N PHE A 162 -14.50 -7.16 28.92
CA PHE A 162 -14.28 -5.91 29.65
C PHE A 162 -14.39 -6.11 31.15
N PHE A 163 -13.76 -5.21 31.91
CA PHE A 163 -13.99 -5.10 33.35
C PHE A 163 -14.02 -3.65 33.82
N ASP A 164 -14.71 -3.41 34.93
CA ASP A 164 -14.70 -2.13 35.65
C ASP A 164 -14.72 -2.36 37.15
N VAL A 165 -14.00 -1.52 37.91
CA VAL A 165 -14.07 -1.50 39.37
C VAL A 165 -14.19 -0.05 39.82
N PHE A 166 -15.28 0.27 40.51
CA PHE A 166 -15.58 1.65 40.89
C PHE A 166 -16.41 1.74 42.19
N LYS A 167 -16.27 2.85 42.92
CA LYS A 167 -17.16 3.15 44.05
C LYS A 167 -18.56 3.47 43.53
N ALA A 168 -19.54 2.62 43.85
CA ALA A 168 -20.95 2.83 43.56
C ALA A 168 -21.63 3.77 44.58
N SER A 169 -21.10 3.81 45.81
CA SER A 169 -21.46 4.78 46.85
C SER A 169 -20.28 4.93 47.84
N PRO A 170 -20.35 5.82 48.85
CA PRO A 170 -19.28 5.95 49.86
C PRO A 170 -18.95 4.65 50.60
N THR A 171 -19.89 3.69 50.64
CA THR A 171 -19.78 2.43 51.39
C THR A 171 -19.88 1.19 50.49
N ARG A 172 -19.93 1.35 49.15
CA ARG A 172 -20.09 0.25 48.21
C ARG A 172 -19.08 0.32 47.08
N LEU A 173 -18.36 -0.78 46.90
CA LEU A 173 -17.52 -1.03 45.74
C LEU A 173 -18.28 -1.94 44.78
N ALA A 174 -18.27 -1.62 43.49
CA ALA A 174 -18.79 -2.47 42.44
C ALA A 174 -17.63 -2.97 41.57
N ALA A 175 -17.65 -4.26 41.26
CA ALA A 175 -16.76 -4.88 40.30
C ALA A 175 -17.62 -5.56 39.23
N VAL A 176 -17.29 -5.32 37.97
CA VAL A 176 -18.02 -5.80 36.80
C VAL A 176 -17.02 -6.48 35.88
N ILE A 177 -17.37 -7.67 35.41
CA ILE A 177 -16.67 -8.38 34.34
C ILE A 177 -17.74 -8.84 33.36
N GLY A 178 -17.51 -8.62 32.06
CA GLY A 178 -18.41 -9.04 31.01
C GLY A 178 -17.63 -9.53 29.80
N ASP A 179 -18.24 -10.45 29.07
CA ASP A 179 -17.78 -10.99 27.78
C ASP A 179 -18.88 -10.71 26.75
N VAL A 180 -18.50 -10.13 25.62
CA VAL A 180 -19.38 -9.85 24.50
C VAL A 180 -19.04 -10.79 23.36
N VAL A 181 -20.06 -11.51 22.89
CA VAL A 181 -19.93 -12.44 21.76
C VAL A 181 -19.41 -11.70 20.52
N GLY A 182 -18.29 -12.20 19.97
CA GLY A 182 -17.67 -11.68 18.75
C GLY A 182 -16.29 -11.06 19.00
N HIS A 183 -15.71 -10.49 17.94
CA HIS A 183 -14.42 -9.82 18.00
C HIS A 183 -14.38 -8.63 17.03
N GLY A 184 -13.57 -7.62 17.32
CA GLY A 184 -13.43 -6.43 16.47
C GLY A 184 -14.17 -5.20 17.01
N ILE A 185 -14.40 -4.22 16.13
CA ILE A 185 -14.89 -2.89 16.49
C ILE A 185 -16.32 -2.93 17.02
N GLU A 186 -17.23 -3.66 16.37
CA GLU A 186 -18.63 -3.74 16.80
C GLU A 186 -18.78 -4.34 18.21
N ALA A 187 -18.12 -5.47 18.47
CA ALA A 187 -18.10 -6.10 19.79
C ALA A 187 -17.54 -5.16 20.87
N SER A 188 -16.52 -4.36 20.52
CA SER A 188 -15.91 -3.39 21.44
C SER A 188 -16.83 -2.20 21.74
N ILE A 189 -17.60 -1.73 20.76
CA ILE A 189 -18.61 -0.68 20.96
C ILE A 189 -19.69 -1.19 21.91
N THR A 190 -20.21 -2.40 21.67
CA THR A 190 -21.22 -3.03 22.53
C THR A 190 -20.70 -3.22 23.96
N ALA A 191 -19.48 -3.71 24.12
CA ALA A 191 -18.83 -3.86 25.42
C ALA A 191 -18.67 -2.50 26.14
N PHE A 192 -18.30 -1.44 25.40
CA PHE A 192 -18.19 -0.09 25.96
C PHE A 192 -19.55 0.42 26.42
N GLN A 193 -20.59 0.32 25.60
CA GLN A 193 -21.95 0.71 25.97
C GLN A 193 -22.42 -0.03 27.21
N ALA A 194 -22.26 -1.36 27.24
CA ALA A 194 -22.65 -2.19 28.37
C ALA A 194 -21.92 -1.79 29.65
N LYS A 195 -20.61 -1.60 29.60
CA LYS A 195 -19.78 -1.16 30.73
C LYS A 195 -20.27 0.15 31.35
N TYR A 196 -20.47 1.20 30.53
CA TYR A 196 -20.84 2.53 31.04
C TYR A 196 -22.31 2.62 31.48
N LEU A 197 -23.21 1.93 30.80
CA LEU A 197 -24.61 1.82 31.23
C LEU A 197 -24.71 1.08 32.56
N LEU A 198 -24.04 -0.08 32.68
CA LEU A 198 -24.04 -0.86 33.91
C LEU A 198 -23.40 -0.10 35.08
N ARG A 199 -22.34 0.67 34.82
CA ARG A 199 -21.74 1.58 35.82
C ARG A 199 -22.75 2.61 36.33
N THR A 200 -23.59 3.13 35.45
CA THR A 200 -24.64 4.10 35.80
C THR A 200 -25.75 3.43 36.62
N PHE A 201 -26.22 2.26 36.18
CA PHE A 201 -27.29 1.54 36.87
C PHE A 201 -26.86 1.00 38.24
N LEU A 202 -25.62 0.56 38.41
CA LEU A 202 -25.08 0.14 39.72
C LEU A 202 -24.90 1.29 40.71
N ARG A 203 -24.91 2.55 40.25
CA ARG A 203 -25.01 3.72 41.14
C ARG A 203 -26.45 4.01 41.55
N GLN A 204 -27.40 3.79 40.64
CA GLN A 204 -28.82 4.05 40.84
C GLN A 204 -29.50 2.96 41.68
N PHE A 205 -29.28 1.70 41.33
CA PHE A 205 -29.87 0.53 41.98
C PHE A 205 -28.91 -0.09 42.97
N ARG A 206 -29.42 -0.51 44.12
CA ARG A 206 -28.63 -1.25 45.11
C ARG A 206 -28.53 -2.73 44.78
N ASP A 207 -29.56 -3.27 44.13
CA ASP A 207 -29.62 -4.66 43.70
C ASP A 207 -29.00 -4.81 42.30
N PRO A 208 -27.92 -5.61 42.15
CA PRO A 208 -27.33 -5.90 40.84
C PRO A 208 -28.32 -6.50 39.84
N ALA A 209 -29.32 -7.26 40.29
CA ALA A 209 -30.32 -7.84 39.40
C ALA A 209 -31.13 -6.75 38.68
N GLN A 210 -31.57 -5.73 39.41
CA GLN A 210 -32.27 -4.57 38.84
C GLN A 210 -31.40 -3.80 37.85
N ALA A 211 -30.11 -3.63 38.15
CA ALA A 211 -29.18 -2.97 37.24
C ALA A 211 -28.97 -3.75 35.95
N LEU A 212 -28.93 -5.08 36.02
CA LEU A 212 -28.82 -5.96 34.85
C LEU A 212 -30.12 -6.03 34.04
N GLU A 213 -31.29 -6.04 34.69
CA GLU A 213 -32.59 -5.95 34.01
C GLU A 213 -32.73 -4.65 33.21
N GLU A 214 -32.32 -3.52 33.81
CA GLU A 214 -32.30 -2.23 33.13
C GLU A 214 -31.33 -2.23 31.95
N LEU A 215 -30.12 -2.77 32.15
CA LEU A 215 -29.14 -2.92 31.08
C LEU A 215 -29.70 -3.73 29.91
N ASN A 216 -30.29 -4.88 30.18
CA ASN A 216 -30.89 -5.75 29.17
C ASN A 216 -32.01 -5.02 28.40
N ARG A 217 -32.86 -4.27 29.11
CA ARG A 217 -33.92 -3.50 28.48
C ARG A 217 -33.38 -2.43 27.51
N GLN A 218 -32.33 -1.71 27.91
CA GLN A 218 -31.70 -0.71 27.04
C GLN A 218 -31.02 -1.35 25.83
N MET A 219 -30.16 -2.35 26.05
CA MET A 219 -29.40 -2.99 24.97
C MET A 219 -30.32 -3.67 23.94
N SER A 220 -31.37 -4.37 24.38
CA SER A 220 -32.32 -5.03 23.48
C SER A 220 -33.23 -4.07 22.70
N SER A 221 -33.31 -2.79 23.11
CA SER A 221 -34.02 -1.74 22.38
C SER A 221 -33.17 -1.11 21.28
N VAL A 222 -31.85 -1.05 21.47
CA VAL A 222 -30.89 -0.47 20.52
C VAL A 222 -30.73 -1.37 19.29
N GLU A 223 -30.81 -2.69 19.45
CA GLU A 223 -30.74 -3.64 18.32
C GLU A 223 -31.96 -3.60 17.37
N ARG A 224 -33.05 -2.92 17.74
CA ARG A 224 -34.30 -2.87 16.95
C ARG A 224 -34.50 -1.58 16.16
N SER A 225 -33.56 -0.62 16.23
CA SER A 225 -33.61 0.66 15.51
C SER A 225 -32.59 0.70 14.38
#